data_AF-Q90YF2-F1
#
_entry.id   AF-Q90YF2-F1
#
_cell.length_a   1.000
_cell.length_b   1.000
_cell.length_c   1.000
_cell.angle_alpha   90.00
_cell.angle_beta   90.00
_cell.angle_gamma   90.00
#
_symmetry.space_group_name_H-M   'P 1'
#
loop_
_entity.id
_entity.type
_entity.pdbx_description
1 polymer ?
#
loop_
_entity_poly.entity_id
_entity_poly.type
_entity_poly.pdbx_seq_one_letter_code
_entity_poly.pdbx_strand_id
1 'polypeptide(L)'
;WLSFDVTETVREWLMYRQTNHGLEISVHCPCHTFRPNGDIVENANEVLEVKFKGIEVDDQSRPVRSKEPFNPHLILMMLPSHRLDTQSSSRRRKRALDTNYCFNNYEENCCVRQLYINFRQDLGWRWIHQPEGYFANFCSGPCPYLRSADTTHSSLLSLYNTLNPEASASPCCVPQALE
;
A
#
# COMPACT_ATOMS: atom_id res chain seq x y z
N TRP A 1 6.33 -10.51 -15.00
CA TRP A 1 6.98 -10.46 -13.68
C TRP A 1 5.91 -10.66 -12.63
N LEU A 2 6.13 -11.57 -11.69
CA LEU A 2 5.23 -11.82 -10.55
C LEU A 2 5.90 -11.24 -9.31
N SER A 3 5.13 -10.61 -8.43
CA SER A 3 5.60 -10.04 -7.16
C SER A 3 4.73 -10.52 -6.01
N PHE A 4 5.37 -10.88 -4.90
CA PHE A 4 4.70 -11.30 -3.67
C PHE A 4 5.10 -10.35 -2.55
N ASP A 5 4.13 -9.91 -1.74
CA ASP A 5 4.42 -9.10 -0.55
C ASP A 5 4.89 -10.03 0.57
N VAL A 6 6.20 -9.95 0.88
CA VAL A 6 6.86 -10.69 1.95
C VAL A 6 7.36 -9.76 3.06
N THR A 7 6.76 -8.57 3.18
CA THR A 7 7.25 -7.51 4.08
C THR A 7 7.28 -7.96 5.55
N GLU A 8 6.27 -8.68 6.02
CA GLU A 8 6.21 -9.17 7.41
C GLU A 8 7.30 -10.21 7.69
N THR A 9 7.41 -11.21 6.82
CA THR A 9 8.39 -12.29 6.91
C THR A 9 9.82 -11.75 6.91
N VAL A 10 10.14 -10.83 6.01
CA VAL A 10 11.48 -10.22 5.96
C VAL A 10 11.75 -9.37 7.21
N ARG A 11 10.72 -8.68 7.76
CA ARG A 11 10.86 -7.93 9.00
C ARG A 11 11.18 -8.86 10.18
N GLU A 12 10.52 -10.01 10.24
CA GLU A 12 10.78 -11.03 11.24
C GLU A 12 12.22 -11.58 11.11
N TRP A 13 12.68 -11.87 9.89
CA TRP A 13 14.07 -12.32 9.65
C TRP A 13 15.12 -11.29 10.09
N LEU A 14 14.82 -10.00 9.94
CA LEU A 14 15.71 -8.93 10.41
C LEU A 14 15.78 -8.87 11.94
N MET A 15 14.69 -9.20 12.65
CA MET A 15 14.62 -9.25 14.12
C MET A 15 15.22 -10.55 14.67
N TYR A 16 14.92 -11.68 14.04
CA TYR A 16 15.28 -13.03 14.47
C TYR A 16 16.06 -13.74 13.35
N ARG A 17 17.33 -13.36 13.18
CA ARG A 17 18.17 -13.89 12.10
C ARG A 17 18.34 -15.42 12.11
N GLN A 18 18.13 -16.04 13.27
CA GLN A 18 18.30 -17.48 13.47
C GLN A 18 17.15 -18.32 12.87
N THR A 19 16.01 -17.71 12.56
CA THR A 19 14.80 -18.38 12.03
C THR A 19 14.58 -18.13 10.53
N ASN A 20 15.60 -17.67 9.82
CA ASN A 20 15.49 -17.46 8.38
C ASN A 20 15.58 -18.81 7.64
N HIS A 21 14.44 -19.26 7.10
CA HIS A 21 14.31 -20.52 6.36
C HIS A 21 14.23 -20.33 4.84
N GLY A 22 14.39 -19.11 4.32
CA GLY A 22 14.21 -18.81 2.90
C GLY A 22 12.73 -18.79 2.47
N LEU A 23 12.50 -18.56 1.17
CA LEU A 23 11.17 -18.61 0.56
C LEU A 23 11.07 -19.85 -0.32
N GLU A 24 10.02 -20.64 -0.13
CA GLU A 24 9.66 -21.76 -0.99
C GLU A 24 8.46 -21.37 -1.86
N ILE A 25 8.52 -21.72 -3.15
CA ILE A 25 7.42 -21.53 -4.09
C ILE A 25 7.03 -22.90 -4.59
N SER A 26 5.84 -23.35 -4.21
CA SER A 26 5.24 -24.61 -4.65
C SER A 26 3.97 -24.35 -5.45
N VAL A 27 3.66 -25.23 -6.40
CA VAL A 27 2.35 -25.21 -7.07
C VAL A 27 1.32 -25.85 -6.15
N HIS A 28 0.11 -25.29 -6.15
CA HIS A 28 -1.01 -25.95 -5.50
C HIS A 28 -1.24 -27.32 -6.17
N CYS A 29 -1.13 -28.40 -5.40
CA CYS A 29 -1.48 -29.74 -5.85
C CYS A 29 -2.98 -29.93 -5.57
N PRO A 30 -3.86 -29.92 -6.59
CA PRO A 30 -5.23 -30.32 -6.36
C PRO A 30 -5.23 -31.81 -5.98
N CYS A 31 -5.98 -32.18 -4.95
CA CYS A 31 -6.15 -33.57 -4.51
C CYS A 31 -6.75 -34.49 -5.57
N HIS A 32 -7.27 -33.91 -6.65
CA HIS A 32 -7.98 -34.56 -7.74
C HIS A 32 -7.59 -33.94 -9.07
N THR A 33 -7.33 -34.78 -10.08
CA THR A 33 -7.15 -34.32 -11.45
C THR A 33 -8.49 -34.34 -12.16
N PHE A 34 -8.83 -33.23 -12.82
CA PHE A 34 -10.11 -33.07 -13.49
C PHE A 34 -9.95 -33.29 -14.99
N ARG A 35 -10.71 -34.22 -15.56
CA ARG A 35 -10.80 -34.32 -17.01
C ARG A 35 -11.53 -33.09 -17.57
N PRO A 36 -11.29 -32.69 -18.83
CA PRO A 36 -12.04 -31.61 -19.48
C PRO A 36 -13.57 -31.83 -19.52
N ASN A 37 -14.04 -33.06 -19.24
CA ASN A 37 -15.45 -33.41 -19.13
C ASN A 37 -16.04 -33.25 -17.71
N GLY A 38 -15.23 -32.89 -16.71
CA GLY A 38 -15.64 -32.68 -15.31
C GLY A 38 -15.44 -33.87 -14.36
N ASP A 39 -15.01 -35.04 -14.86
CA ASP A 39 -14.78 -36.22 -14.03
C ASP A 39 -13.50 -36.10 -13.18
N ILE A 40 -13.58 -36.55 -11.91
CA ILE A 40 -12.46 -36.64 -10.97
C ILE A 40 -11.69 -37.94 -11.18
N VAL A 41 -10.38 -37.84 -11.40
CA VAL A 41 -9.47 -39.00 -11.42
C VAL A 41 -8.80 -39.12 -10.05
N GLU A 42 -9.27 -40.09 -9.25
CA GLU A 42 -8.85 -40.28 -7.85
C GLU A 42 -7.40 -40.79 -7.67
N ASN A 43 -6.76 -41.27 -8.74
CA ASN A 43 -5.43 -41.92 -8.70
C ASN A 43 -4.38 -41.28 -9.61
N ALA A 44 -4.62 -40.05 -10.08
CA ALA A 44 -3.63 -39.32 -10.86
C ALA A 44 -3.37 -37.97 -10.20
N ASN A 45 -2.10 -37.72 -9.89
CA ASN A 45 -1.64 -36.40 -9.48
C ASN A 45 -1.11 -35.69 -10.74
N GLU A 46 -1.64 -34.52 -11.04
CA GLU A 46 -1.05 -33.67 -12.08
C GLU A 46 0.30 -33.17 -11.59
N VAL A 47 1.36 -33.59 -12.29
CA VAL A 47 2.72 -33.11 -12.00
C VAL A 47 2.90 -31.78 -12.71
N LEU A 48 2.78 -30.70 -11.94
CA LEU A 48 3.02 -29.34 -12.42
C LEU A 48 4.48 -28.96 -12.13
N GLU A 49 5.24 -28.61 -13.17
CA GLU A 49 6.63 -28.17 -13.05
C GLU A 49 6.72 -26.63 -13.07
N VAL A 50 7.37 -26.05 -12.05
CA VAL A 50 7.66 -24.61 -12.02
C VAL A 50 9.03 -24.37 -12.62
N LYS A 51 9.08 -23.59 -13.70
CA LYS A 51 10.34 -23.12 -14.30
C LYS A 51 10.52 -21.64 -14.08
N PHE A 52 11.66 -21.26 -13.53
CA PHE A 52 12.10 -19.88 -13.50
C PHE A 52 12.71 -19.52 -14.85
N LYS A 53 12.10 -18.56 -15.55
CA LYS A 53 12.62 -18.05 -16.83
C LYS A 53 14.05 -17.52 -16.62
N GLY A 54 15.02 -18.08 -17.32
CA GLY A 54 16.44 -17.69 -17.21
C GLY A 54 17.28 -18.57 -16.29
N ILE A 55 16.69 -19.56 -15.63
CA ILE A 55 17.42 -20.66 -14.97
C ILE A 55 17.27 -21.89 -15.87
N GLU A 56 18.17 -22.03 -16.84
CA GLU A 56 18.32 -23.27 -17.61
C GLU A 56 19.20 -24.21 -16.77
N VAL A 57 18.60 -25.27 -16.21
CA VAL A 57 19.36 -26.38 -15.60
C VAL A 57 19.75 -27.32 -16.74
N ASP A 58 20.88 -27.04 -17.36
CA ASP A 58 21.43 -27.89 -18.43
C ASP A 58 22.19 -29.07 -17.81
N ASP A 59 21.75 -30.30 -18.11
CA ASP A 59 22.40 -31.56 -17.72
C ASP A 59 23.69 -31.81 -18.54
N GLN A 60 24.03 -30.92 -19.48
CA GLN A 60 25.15 -31.10 -20.40
C GLN A 60 26.00 -29.84 -20.63
N SER A 61 26.45 -29.19 -19.55
CA SER A 61 27.73 -28.46 -19.53
C SER A 61 28.06 -27.56 -20.74
N ARG A 62 27.10 -26.79 -21.28
CA ARG A 62 27.42 -25.68 -22.22
C ARG A 62 26.53 -24.46 -21.96
N PRO A 63 27.08 -23.37 -21.38
CA PRO A 63 26.29 -22.18 -21.10
C PRO A 63 26.03 -21.40 -22.40
N VAL A 64 24.79 -21.47 -22.90
CA VAL A 64 24.27 -20.47 -23.84
C VAL A 64 24.08 -19.18 -23.05
N ARG A 65 24.87 -18.14 -23.35
CA ARG A 65 24.74 -16.81 -22.74
C ARG A 65 23.43 -16.15 -23.18
N SER A 66 22.33 -16.43 -22.50
CA SER A 66 21.14 -15.58 -22.54
C SER A 66 21.49 -14.25 -21.85
N LYS A 67 21.32 -13.14 -22.58
CA LYS A 67 21.56 -11.78 -22.10
C LYS A 67 20.58 -11.49 -20.94
N GLU A 68 21.15 -11.27 -19.75
CA GLU A 68 20.52 -10.93 -18.46
C GLU A 68 19.91 -12.11 -17.64
N PRO A 69 20.48 -12.43 -16.46
CA PRO A 69 19.88 -13.41 -15.55
C PRO A 69 18.66 -12.79 -14.85
N PHE A 70 17.48 -13.34 -15.13
CA PHE A 70 16.22 -12.96 -14.46
C PHE A 70 16.05 -13.70 -13.14
N ASN A 71 17.06 -13.62 -12.27
CA ASN A 71 17.05 -14.34 -10.99
C ASN A 71 15.99 -13.75 -10.03
N PRO A 72 15.32 -14.58 -9.23
CA PRO A 72 14.47 -14.12 -8.14
C PRO A 72 15.26 -13.20 -7.21
N HIS A 73 14.68 -12.05 -6.88
CA HIS A 73 15.32 -11.05 -6.02
C HIS A 73 14.29 -10.45 -5.06
N LEU A 74 14.78 -10.01 -3.89
CA LEU A 74 13.99 -9.28 -2.91
C LEU A 74 14.19 -7.78 -3.12
N ILE A 75 13.10 -7.04 -3.25
CA ILE A 75 13.11 -5.58 -3.28
C ILE A 75 12.81 -5.08 -1.87
N LEU A 76 13.79 -4.42 -1.26
CA LEU A 76 13.66 -3.87 0.09
C LEU A 76 13.54 -2.35 0.04
N MET A 77 12.41 -1.82 0.52
CA MET A 77 12.20 -0.39 0.68
C MET A 77 12.39 -0.01 2.16
N MET A 78 13.56 0.54 2.49
CA MET A 78 13.89 0.96 3.86
C MET A 78 14.12 2.47 3.95
N LEU A 79 13.77 3.05 5.09
CA LEU A 79 14.14 4.44 5.41
C LEU A 79 15.61 4.46 5.88
N PRO A 80 16.48 5.26 5.26
CA PRO A 80 17.86 5.42 5.71
C PRO A 80 17.95 5.90 7.18
N SER A 81 18.99 5.48 7.91
CA SER A 81 19.16 5.81 9.35
C SER A 81 19.16 7.32 9.64
N HIS A 82 19.77 8.14 8.77
CA HIS A 82 19.78 9.60 8.91
C HIS A 82 18.37 10.23 8.90
N ARG A 83 17.36 9.52 8.39
CA ARG A 83 15.94 9.93 8.41
C ARG A 83 15.22 9.57 9.69
N LEU A 84 15.78 8.65 10.48
CA LEU A 84 15.21 8.18 11.73
C LEU A 84 15.63 9.08 12.90
N ASP A 85 16.87 9.58 12.90
CA ASP A 85 17.40 10.43 13.98
C ASP A 85 16.73 11.83 14.02
N THR A 86 16.36 12.37 12.86
CA THR A 86 15.57 13.61 12.74
C THR A 86 14.10 13.45 13.17
N GLN A 87 13.64 12.22 13.40
CA GLN A 87 12.28 11.90 13.85
C GLN A 87 12.19 11.60 15.36
N SER A 88 13.24 11.91 16.14
CA SER A 88 13.23 11.73 17.60
C SER A 88 12.15 12.54 18.34
N SER A 89 11.48 13.52 17.71
CA SER A 89 10.35 14.23 18.34
C SER A 89 8.95 13.71 17.99
N SER A 90 8.78 12.82 17.02
CA SER A 90 7.49 12.17 16.78
C SER A 90 7.67 11.00 15.82
N ARG A 91 7.34 9.79 16.26
CA ARG A 91 7.03 8.66 15.36
C ARG A 91 5.77 9.04 14.58
N ARG A 92 5.89 9.93 13.60
CA ARG A 92 4.81 10.29 12.70
C ARG A 92 4.64 9.10 11.76
N ARG A 93 3.80 8.13 12.15
CA ARG A 93 3.22 7.19 11.19
C ARG A 93 2.70 8.04 10.04
N LYS A 94 3.26 7.88 8.84
CA LYS A 94 2.75 8.40 7.57
C LYS A 94 1.41 7.73 7.25
N ARG A 95 0.43 7.90 8.11
CA ARG A 95 -0.97 7.57 7.84
C ARG A 95 -1.67 8.91 7.75
N ALA A 96 -2.57 9.06 6.79
CA ALA A 96 -3.57 10.10 6.92
C ALA A 96 -4.18 9.99 8.31
N LEU A 97 -4.43 11.15 8.93
CA LEU A 97 -5.02 11.21 10.25
C LEU A 97 -6.35 10.45 10.19
N ASP A 98 -6.53 9.51 11.09
CA ASP A 98 -7.76 8.72 11.15
C ASP A 98 -8.87 9.54 11.83
N THR A 99 -10.09 9.03 11.71
CA THR A 99 -11.26 9.61 12.38
C THR A 99 -11.04 9.72 13.89
N ASN A 100 -10.42 8.70 14.50
CA ASN A 100 -10.12 8.70 15.94
C ASN A 100 -9.19 9.86 16.36
N TYR A 101 -8.15 10.15 15.59
CA TYR A 101 -7.25 11.27 15.89
C TYR A 101 -7.97 12.61 15.68
N CYS A 102 -8.63 12.80 14.53
CA CYS A 102 -9.26 14.07 14.19
C CYS A 102 -10.46 14.43 15.08
N PHE A 103 -11.14 13.43 15.64
CA PHE A 103 -12.30 13.65 16.52
C PHE A 103 -11.91 13.91 17.97
N ASN A 104 -10.78 13.37 18.42
CA ASN A 104 -10.30 13.54 19.79
C ASN A 104 -9.34 14.71 19.96
N ASN A 105 -8.75 15.21 18.88
CA ASN A 105 -7.78 16.30 18.91
C ASN A 105 -8.27 17.50 18.11
N TYR A 106 -8.05 18.70 18.62
CA TYR A 106 -8.23 19.92 17.86
C TYR A 106 -7.03 20.11 16.93
N GLU A 107 -7.10 19.55 15.73
CA GLU A 107 -6.14 19.80 14.66
C GLU A 107 -6.62 21.02 13.84
N GLU A 108 -5.76 22.02 13.64
CA GLU A 108 -6.10 23.19 12.80
C GLU A 108 -5.87 22.91 11.31
N ASN A 109 -4.93 22.01 11.00
CA ASN A 109 -4.64 21.59 9.63
C ASN A 109 -5.74 20.68 9.06
N CYS A 110 -5.56 20.26 7.80
CA CYS A 110 -6.47 19.31 7.15
C CYS A 110 -6.76 18.06 8.01
N CYS A 111 -8.00 17.95 8.45
CA CYS A 111 -8.54 16.81 9.22
C CYS A 111 -9.99 16.55 8.82
N VAL A 112 -10.49 15.35 9.14
CA VAL A 112 -11.91 15.04 9.04
C VAL A 112 -12.68 15.68 10.20
N ARG A 113 -13.82 16.29 9.90
CA ARG A 113 -14.73 16.93 10.87
C ARG A 113 -16.02 16.14 10.94
N GLN A 114 -16.55 16.00 12.15
CA GLN A 114 -17.80 15.30 12.38
C GLN A 114 -18.96 16.08 11.79
N LEU A 115 -19.77 15.41 10.98
CA LEU A 115 -21.03 15.95 10.46
C LEU A 115 -22.05 14.82 10.39
N TYR A 116 -23.07 14.94 11.23
CA TYR A 116 -24.27 14.11 11.15
C TYR A 116 -25.32 14.84 10.31
N ILE A 117 -25.87 14.16 9.31
CA ILE A 117 -26.95 14.68 8.49
C ILE A 117 -28.22 13.93 8.85
N ASN A 118 -29.22 14.66 9.33
CA ASN A 118 -30.58 14.19 9.53
C ASN A 118 -31.42 14.48 8.27
N PHE A 119 -31.95 13.43 7.65
CA PHE A 119 -32.67 13.58 6.39
C PHE A 119 -33.91 14.46 6.51
N ARG A 120 -34.59 14.43 7.66
CA ARG A 120 -35.82 15.20 7.89
C ARG A 120 -35.51 16.66 8.23
N GLN A 121 -34.57 16.88 9.16
CA GLN A 121 -34.28 18.21 9.70
C GLN A 121 -33.38 19.04 8.78
N ASP A 122 -32.32 18.45 8.23
CA ASP A 122 -31.31 19.20 7.47
C ASP A 122 -31.63 19.29 5.98
N LEU A 123 -32.22 18.23 5.41
CA LEU A 123 -32.51 18.11 3.98
C LEU A 123 -34.00 18.21 3.64
N GLY A 124 -34.90 18.14 4.64
CA GLY A 124 -36.35 18.15 4.42
C GLY A 124 -36.88 16.90 3.68
N TRP A 125 -36.06 15.86 3.56
CA TRP A 125 -36.40 14.65 2.80
C TRP A 125 -37.34 13.76 3.58
N ARG A 126 -38.46 13.43 2.95
CA ARG A 126 -39.51 12.59 3.55
C ARG A 126 -39.62 11.18 2.98
N TRP A 127 -38.86 10.90 1.93
CA TRP A 127 -38.89 9.64 1.18
C TRP A 127 -37.93 8.57 1.75
N ILE A 128 -36.94 8.97 2.56
CA ILE A 128 -36.09 8.03 3.29
C ILE A 128 -36.81 7.63 4.58
N HIS A 129 -37.05 6.32 4.72
CA HIS A 129 -37.72 5.73 5.87
C HIS A 129 -36.74 5.28 6.96
N GLN A 130 -35.57 4.75 6.57
CA GLN A 130 -34.46 4.36 7.43
C GLN A 130 -33.13 4.49 6.65
N PRO A 131 -32.02 4.88 7.29
CA PRO A 131 -31.94 5.43 8.65
C PRO A 131 -32.53 6.84 8.72
N GLU A 132 -32.67 7.41 9.92
CA GLU A 132 -33.12 8.82 10.08
C GLU A 132 -32.04 9.84 9.70
N GLY A 133 -30.78 9.41 9.71
CA GLY A 133 -29.62 10.18 9.33
C GLY A 133 -28.35 9.33 9.35
N TYR A 134 -27.22 9.92 8.98
CA TYR A 134 -25.92 9.25 8.99
C TYR A 134 -24.77 10.24 9.20
N PHE A 135 -23.61 9.72 9.60
CA PHE A 135 -22.38 10.50 9.71
C PHE A 135 -21.68 10.61 8.36
N ALA A 136 -21.95 11.70 7.63
CA ALA A 136 -21.28 11.97 6.36
C ALA A 136 -19.83 12.43 6.58
N ASN A 137 -19.61 13.23 7.64
CA ASN A 137 -18.34 13.91 7.90
C ASN A 137 -17.87 14.77 6.71
N PHE A 138 -16.80 15.54 6.88
CA PHE A 138 -16.18 16.27 5.76
C PHE A 138 -14.72 16.60 6.07
N CYS A 139 -13.91 16.74 5.02
CA CYS A 139 -12.51 17.15 5.17
C CYS A 139 -12.40 18.68 5.16
N SER A 140 -11.73 19.26 6.15
CA SER A 140 -11.50 20.70 6.20
C SER A 140 -10.22 21.04 6.95
N GLY A 141 -9.53 22.07 6.44
CA GLY A 141 -8.33 22.64 7.01
C GLY A 141 -7.30 22.97 5.92
N PRO A 142 -6.33 23.85 6.22
CA PRO A 142 -5.25 24.18 5.31
C PRO A 142 -4.31 22.97 5.11
N CYS A 143 -3.85 22.81 3.88
CA CYS A 143 -2.74 21.93 3.53
C CYS A 143 -1.53 22.81 3.19
N PRO A 144 -0.66 23.15 4.15
CA PRO A 144 0.58 23.82 3.81
C PRO A 144 1.45 22.89 2.98
N TYR A 145 2.19 23.44 2.02
CA TYR A 145 3.24 22.67 1.35
C TYR A 145 4.25 22.19 2.37
N LEU A 146 4.42 20.87 2.49
CA LEU A 146 5.54 20.33 3.24
C LEU A 146 6.83 20.69 2.47
N ARG A 147 7.66 21.54 3.07
CA ARG A 147 9.07 21.68 2.69
C ARG A 147 9.82 20.43 3.13
N SER A 148 9.54 19.31 2.49
CA SER A 148 10.36 18.11 2.61
C SER A 148 11.59 18.29 1.71
N ALA A 149 12.78 18.19 2.29
CA ALA A 149 14.07 18.21 1.58
C ALA A 149 14.27 16.98 0.65
N ASP A 150 13.23 16.15 0.48
CA ASP A 150 13.32 14.79 -0.06
C ASP A 150 13.07 14.76 -1.56
N THR A 151 12.31 15.73 -2.05
CA THR A 151 12.12 15.90 -3.49
C THR A 151 12.39 17.36 -3.81
N THR A 152 13.35 17.59 -4.71
CA THR A 152 13.63 18.92 -5.27
C THR A 152 12.35 19.54 -5.81
N HIS A 153 11.49 18.71 -6.41
CA HIS A 153 10.18 19.11 -6.92
C HIS A 153 9.23 19.65 -5.83
N SER A 154 9.08 18.98 -4.68
CA SER A 154 8.21 19.50 -3.59
C SER A 154 8.75 20.80 -2.98
N SER A 155 10.07 20.93 -2.88
CA SER A 155 10.71 22.16 -2.39
C SER A 155 10.53 23.32 -3.38
N LEU A 156 10.72 23.06 -4.67
CA LEU A 156 10.51 24.05 -5.73
C LEU A 156 9.05 24.48 -5.85
N LEU A 157 8.11 23.52 -5.80
CA LEU A 157 6.68 23.84 -5.88
C LEU A 157 6.22 24.63 -4.65
N SER A 158 6.73 24.30 -3.46
CA SER A 158 6.47 25.09 -2.25
C SER A 158 6.98 26.52 -2.37
N LEU A 159 8.20 26.73 -2.91
CA LEU A 159 8.76 28.05 -3.14
C LEU A 159 7.98 28.82 -4.22
N TYR A 160 7.65 28.14 -5.30
CA TYR A 160 6.87 28.73 -6.39
C TYR A 160 5.50 29.20 -5.91
N ASN A 161 4.82 28.42 -5.06
CA ASN A 161 3.57 28.84 -4.44
C ASN A 161 3.72 30.08 -3.55
N THR A 162 4.84 30.23 -2.83
CA THR A 162 5.09 31.45 -2.03
C THR A 162 5.35 32.69 -2.89
N LEU A 163 5.85 32.52 -4.13
CA LEU A 163 6.16 33.61 -5.04
C LEU A 163 4.98 33.99 -5.94
N ASN A 164 4.18 33.00 -6.36
CA ASN A 164 2.98 33.22 -7.18
C ASN A 164 1.85 32.26 -6.76
N PRO A 165 1.06 32.63 -5.74
CA PRO A 165 -0.02 31.79 -5.22
C PRO A 165 -1.14 31.54 -6.25
N GLU A 166 -1.44 32.50 -7.11
CA GLU A 166 -2.53 32.38 -8.10
C GLU A 166 -2.19 31.45 -9.26
N ALA A 167 -0.90 31.29 -9.59
CA ALA A 167 -0.45 30.42 -10.66
C ALA A 167 -0.04 29.01 -10.17
N SER A 168 -0.03 28.76 -8.86
CA SER A 168 0.45 27.50 -8.28
C SER A 168 -0.67 26.58 -7.83
N ALA A 169 -0.54 25.28 -8.10
CA ALA A 169 -1.51 24.27 -7.71
C ALA A 169 -1.39 23.92 -6.22
N SER A 170 -2.04 24.70 -5.34
CA SER A 170 -2.03 24.43 -3.90
C SER A 170 -2.61 23.03 -3.56
N PRO A 171 -2.06 22.31 -2.57
CA PRO A 171 -2.60 21.02 -2.17
C PRO A 171 -3.98 21.19 -1.51
N CYS A 172 -4.90 20.29 -1.83
CA CYS A 172 -6.27 20.31 -1.33
C CYS A 172 -6.47 19.30 -0.20
N CYS A 173 -7.35 19.63 0.75
CA CYS A 173 -7.78 18.71 1.80
C CYS A 173 -8.93 17.84 1.28
N VAL A 174 -8.65 16.58 0.95
CA VAL A 174 -9.59 15.65 0.30
C VAL A 174 -9.66 14.31 1.04
N PRO A 175 -10.78 13.58 0.99
CA PRO A 175 -10.90 12.29 1.65
C PRO A 175 -10.01 11.23 0.98
N GLN A 176 -9.29 10.45 1.79
CA GLN A 176 -8.49 9.32 1.31
C GLN A 176 -9.25 7.99 1.36
N ALA A 177 -10.07 7.79 2.38
CA ALA A 177 -10.91 6.60 2.57
C ALA A 177 -12.36 7.03 2.71
N LEU A 178 -13.26 6.29 2.07
CA LEU A 178 -14.70 6.48 2.09
C LEU A 178 -15.34 5.11 2.38
N GLU A 179 -16.45 5.12 3.11
CA GLU A 179 -17.25 3.94 3.46
C GLU A 179 -18.62 3.99 2.77
#